data_AF-A0A8S9V2S2-F1
#
_entry.id   AF-A0A8S9V2S2-F1
#
_cell.length_a   1.000
_cell.length_b   1.000
_cell.length_c   1.000
_cell.angle_alpha   90.00
_cell.angle_beta   90.00
_cell.angle_gamma   90.00
#
_symmetry.space_group_name_H-M   'P 1'
#
loop_
_entity.id
_entity.type
_entity.pdbx_description
1 polymer ?
#
loop_
_entity_poly.entity_id
_entity_poly.type
_entity_poly.pdbx_seq_one_letter_code
_entity_poly.pdbx_strand_id
1 'polypeptide(L)'
;MAKDNKGNFVGLKFNGKADDFQRWKDAVLTHLSNKTNSRRVAEIKDKRPPPRLAYEDPLTRPIQIAEPGAGATAQELEQYQLEMAFLVEQGSYLRDRFNQTLPHRYMAQLSTPLMSQIVPAFWQQLEAAFGQNNAMGMVDMIQEIEAVLVMDFANVTELFQRLRGVRNRLNRQGQEVLRVHLLPSKLMIGKYWLCCQVTYGGQA
;
A
#
# COMPACT_ATOMS: atom_id res chain seq x y z
N MET A 1 -9.23 -24.86 24.97
CA MET A 1 -9.43 -23.40 25.04
C MET A 1 -8.53 -22.74 24.01
N ALA A 2 -9.04 -22.48 22.81
CA ALA A 2 -8.30 -21.75 21.79
C ALA A 2 -8.23 -20.28 22.23
N LYS A 3 -7.02 -19.75 22.43
CA LYS A 3 -6.84 -18.31 22.64
C LYS A 3 -7.28 -17.59 21.38
N ASP A 4 -8.41 -16.90 21.47
CA ASP A 4 -8.82 -15.87 20.54
C ASP A 4 -7.72 -14.79 20.49
N ASN A 5 -6.71 -15.00 19.65
CA ASN A 5 -5.87 -13.93 19.15
C ASN A 5 -6.72 -13.12 18.16
N LYS A 6 -7.73 -12.41 18.68
CA LYS A 6 -8.38 -11.32 17.98
C LYS A 6 -7.28 -10.30 17.73
N GLY A 7 -6.68 -10.38 16.54
CA GLY A 7 -5.71 -9.43 16.03
C GLY A 7 -6.29 -8.04 16.19
N ASN A 8 -5.89 -7.38 17.27
CA ASN A 8 -6.48 -6.12 17.66
C ASN A 8 -5.92 -5.10 16.69
N PHE A 9 -6.77 -4.57 15.81
CA PHE A 9 -6.44 -3.52 14.85
C PHE A 9 -5.84 -2.26 15.51
N VAL A 10 -5.95 -2.16 16.84
CA VAL A 10 -5.38 -1.14 17.74
C VAL A 10 -3.85 -0.96 17.54
N GLY A 11 -3.13 -1.96 17.03
CA GLY A 11 -1.69 -1.85 16.75
C GLY A 11 -1.30 -1.32 15.37
N LEU A 12 -2.24 -1.14 14.43
CA LEU A 12 -1.95 -0.87 13.02
C LEU A 12 -1.84 0.61 12.67
N LYS A 13 -1.15 1.41 13.50
CA LYS A 13 -0.85 2.79 13.13
C LYS A 13 0.28 2.82 12.11
N PHE A 14 -0.01 3.36 10.94
CA PHE A 14 1.00 3.69 9.96
C PHE A 14 1.79 4.92 10.43
N ASN A 15 3.11 4.82 10.42
CA ASN A 15 3.99 5.89 10.86
C ASN A 15 4.24 6.95 9.76
N GLY A 16 3.74 6.74 8.54
CA GLY A 16 3.92 7.66 7.42
C GLY A 16 5.28 7.56 6.73
N LYS A 17 6.08 6.53 7.01
CA LYS A 17 7.35 6.24 6.31
C LYS A 17 7.09 5.26 5.19
N ALA A 18 7.55 5.59 3.98
CA ALA A 18 7.35 4.77 2.80
C ALA A 18 7.94 3.34 2.96
N ASP A 19 9.06 3.19 3.67
CA ASP A 19 9.69 1.88 3.91
C ASP A 19 8.83 0.92 4.75
N ASP A 20 7.94 1.46 5.60
CA ASP A 20 7.03 0.67 6.44
C ASP A 20 5.65 0.47 5.80
N PHE A 21 5.39 1.10 4.65
CA PHE A 21 4.07 1.12 4.01
C PHE A 21 3.61 -0.27 3.59
N GLN A 22 4.49 -1.08 2.98
CA GLN A 22 4.12 -2.44 2.57
C GLN A 22 3.73 -3.32 3.77
N ARG A 23 4.52 -3.27 4.84
CA ARG A 23 4.23 -4.02 6.07
C ARG A 23 2.90 -3.61 6.69
N TRP A 24 2.60 -2.31 6.69
CA TRP A 24 1.30 -1.80 7.15
C TRP A 24 0.16 -2.26 6.24
N LYS A 25 0.34 -2.14 4.92
CA LYS A 25 -0.64 -2.56 3.91
C LYS A 25 -1.00 -4.05 4.04
N ASP A 26 0.00 -4.93 4.15
CA ASP A 26 -0.20 -6.37 4.31
C ASP A 26 -1.02 -6.69 5.57
N ALA A 27 -0.77 -5.97 6.65
CA ALA A 27 -1.48 -6.17 7.89
C ALA A 27 -2.92 -5.62 7.85
N VAL A 28 -3.18 -4.53 7.12
CA VAL A 28 -4.55 -4.08 6.79
C VAL A 28 -5.28 -5.15 5.98
N LEU A 29 -4.68 -5.67 4.91
CA LEU A 29 -5.29 -6.71 4.07
C LEU A 29 -5.57 -8.01 4.84
N THR A 30 -4.62 -8.43 5.68
CA THR A 30 -4.78 -9.61 6.55
C THR A 30 -5.96 -9.44 7.50
N HIS A 31 -6.11 -8.25 8.08
CA HIS A 31 -7.25 -7.96 8.96
C HIS A 31 -8.59 -7.96 8.23
N LEU A 32 -8.65 -7.38 7.02
CA LEU A 32 -9.87 -7.40 6.21
C LEU A 32 -10.25 -8.83 5.83
N SER A 33 -9.29 -9.65 5.42
CA SER A 33 -9.51 -11.07 5.13
C SER A 33 -10.03 -11.83 6.36
N ASN A 34 -9.46 -11.59 7.54
CA ASN A 34 -9.95 -12.16 8.81
C ASN A 34 -11.39 -11.74 9.12
N LYS A 35 -11.76 -10.49 8.81
CA LYS A 35 -13.12 -9.98 8.99
C LYS A 35 -14.10 -10.62 7.99
N THR A 36 -13.70 -10.78 6.74
CA THR A 36 -14.44 -11.55 5.72
C THR A 36 -14.70 -12.99 6.21
N ASN A 37 -13.66 -13.67 6.70
CA ASN A 37 -13.77 -15.03 7.22
C ASN A 37 -14.70 -15.11 8.44
N SER A 38 -14.59 -14.15 9.36
CA SER A 38 -15.47 -14.08 10.54
C SER A 38 -16.95 -13.90 10.14
N ARG A 39 -17.22 -13.06 9.13
CA ARG A 39 -18.57 -12.87 8.60
C ARG A 39 -19.09 -14.15 7.93
N ARG A 40 -18.28 -14.81 7.09
CA ARG A 40 -18.65 -16.09 6.47
C ARG A 40 -19.05 -17.13 7.50
N VAL A 41 -18.30 -17.25 8.60
CA VAL A 41 -18.63 -18.16 9.70
C VAL A 41 -19.95 -17.79 10.37
N ALA A 42 -20.23 -16.50 10.57
CA ALA A 42 -21.50 -16.04 11.15
C ALA A 42 -22.71 -16.38 10.25
N GLU A 43 -22.63 -16.05 8.96
CA GLU A 43 -23.74 -16.33 8.01
C GLU A 43 -24.01 -17.85 7.90
N ILE A 44 -22.96 -18.69 7.86
CA ILE A 44 -23.11 -20.15 7.83
C ILE A 44 -23.80 -20.66 9.10
N LYS A 45 -23.46 -20.12 10.28
CA LYS A 45 -24.12 -20.48 11.54
C LYS A 45 -25.61 -20.12 11.54
N ASP A 46 -25.94 -18.99 10.92
CA ASP A 46 -27.31 -18.49 10.79
C ASP A 46 -28.09 -19.13 9.61
N LYS A 47 -27.50 -20.14 8.95
CA LYS A 47 -28.06 -20.84 7.77
C LYS A 47 -28.38 -19.89 6.60
N ARG A 48 -27.66 -18.77 6.52
CA ARG A 48 -27.75 -17.80 5.42
C ARG A 48 -26.70 -18.10 4.35
N PRO A 49 -26.93 -17.68 3.10
CA PRO A 49 -25.90 -17.75 2.07
C PRO A 49 -24.66 -16.94 2.49
N PRO A 50 -23.44 -17.42 2.19
CA PRO A 50 -22.24 -16.68 2.50
C PRO A 50 -22.20 -15.33 1.75
N PRO A 51 -21.53 -14.30 2.31
CA PRO A 51 -21.37 -13.03 1.64
C PRO A 51 -20.66 -13.23 0.30
N ARG A 52 -21.23 -12.65 -0.77
CA ARG A 52 -20.62 -12.66 -2.11
C ARG A 52 -19.40 -11.74 -2.22
N LEU A 53 -19.36 -10.73 -1.36
CA LEU A 53 -18.33 -9.69 -1.34
C LEU A 53 -17.46 -9.83 -0.09
N ALA A 54 -16.16 -9.68 -0.28
CA ALA A 54 -15.17 -9.62 0.79
C ALA A 54 -14.88 -8.16 1.18
N TYR A 55 -14.40 -7.92 2.40
CA TYR A 55 -14.05 -6.56 2.87
C TYR A 55 -12.83 -5.97 2.14
N GLU A 56 -12.00 -6.80 1.52
CA GLU A 56 -10.87 -6.41 0.69
C GLU A 56 -11.25 -6.00 -0.74
N ASP A 57 -12.41 -6.46 -1.26
CA ASP A 57 -12.81 -6.20 -2.65
C ASP A 57 -12.93 -4.70 -2.99
N PRO A 58 -13.52 -3.84 -2.12
CA PRO A 58 -13.65 -2.41 -2.40
C PRO A 58 -12.32 -1.64 -2.45
N LEU A 59 -11.19 -2.25 -2.08
CA LEU A 59 -9.88 -1.62 -2.19
C LEU A 59 -9.31 -1.71 -3.62
N THR A 60 -9.69 -2.76 -4.35
CA THR A 60 -9.10 -3.07 -5.66
C THR A 60 -9.89 -2.48 -6.82
N ARG A 61 -11.21 -2.34 -6.67
CA ARG A 61 -12.09 -1.81 -7.72
C ARG A 61 -13.39 -1.26 -7.14
N PRO A 62 -14.05 -0.32 -7.85
CA PRO A 62 -15.44 -0.01 -7.60
C PRO A 62 -16.30 -1.27 -7.75
N ILE A 63 -17.15 -1.56 -6.77
CA ILE A 63 -18.08 -2.69 -6.84
C ILE A 63 -19.40 -2.17 -7.37
N GLN A 64 -19.90 -2.81 -8.43
CA GLN A 64 -21.23 -2.58 -8.97
C GLN A 64 -22.06 -3.83 -8.67
N ILE A 65 -23.16 -3.64 -7.93
CA ILE A 65 -24.16 -4.69 -7.72
C ILE A 65 -25.20 -4.51 -8.81
N ALA A 66 -25.46 -5.57 -9.58
CA ALA A 66 -26.44 -5.53 -10.65
C ALA A 66 -27.85 -5.29 -10.08
N GLU A 67 -28.56 -4.32 -10.65
CA GLU A 67 -29.95 -4.07 -10.30
C GLU A 67 -30.84 -5.24 -10.73
N PRO A 68 -31.78 -5.68 -9.89
CA PRO A 68 -32.72 -6.72 -10.26
C PRO A 68 -33.60 -6.26 -11.43
N GLY A 69 -33.81 -7.13 -12.42
CA GLY A 69 -34.65 -6.83 -13.58
C GLY A 69 -36.14 -6.75 -13.24
N ALA A 70 -36.97 -6.29 -14.18
CA ALA A 70 -38.41 -6.07 -13.97
C ALA A 70 -39.23 -7.34 -13.60
N GLY A 71 -38.65 -8.54 -13.75
CA GLY A 71 -39.25 -9.81 -13.34
C GLY A 71 -38.65 -10.42 -12.06
N ALA A 72 -37.86 -9.65 -11.30
CA ALA A 72 -37.18 -10.14 -10.11
C ALA A 72 -38.16 -10.58 -9.02
N THR A 73 -37.87 -11.72 -8.42
CA THR A 73 -38.58 -12.26 -7.27
C THR A 73 -38.34 -11.41 -6.02
N ALA A 74 -39.24 -11.50 -5.04
CA ALA A 74 -39.09 -10.81 -3.76
C ALA A 74 -37.75 -11.15 -3.06
N GLN A 75 -37.28 -12.39 -3.21
CA GLN A 75 -36.01 -12.87 -2.66
C GLN A 75 -34.81 -12.22 -3.35
N GLU A 76 -34.87 -11.99 -4.66
CA GLU A 76 -33.80 -11.30 -5.41
C GLU A 76 -33.71 -9.82 -5.06
N LEU A 77 -34.87 -9.17 -4.84
CA LEU A 77 -34.94 -7.79 -4.37
C LEU A 77 -34.37 -7.65 -2.94
N GLU A 78 -34.73 -8.55 -2.03
CA GLU A 78 -34.21 -8.59 -0.66
C GLU A 78 -32.69 -8.82 -0.65
N GLN A 79 -32.21 -9.77 -1.46
CA GLN A 79 -30.78 -10.03 -1.61
C GLN A 79 -30.03 -8.81 -2.15
N TYR A 80 -30.57 -8.11 -3.15
CA TYR A 80 -29.99 -6.87 -3.67
C TYR A 80 -29.89 -5.78 -2.59
N GLN A 81 -30.94 -5.58 -1.80
CA GLN A 81 -30.94 -4.60 -0.70
C GLN A 81 -29.90 -4.95 0.38
N LEU A 82 -29.78 -6.23 0.74
CA LEU A 82 -28.77 -6.71 1.69
C LEU A 82 -27.35 -6.47 1.16
N GLU A 83 -27.10 -6.75 -0.11
CA GLU A 83 -25.79 -6.51 -0.73
C GLU A 83 -25.45 -5.01 -0.79
N MET A 84 -26.44 -4.16 -1.08
CA MET A 84 -26.28 -2.70 -1.04
C MET A 84 -25.96 -2.18 0.36
N ALA A 85 -26.72 -2.61 1.37
CA ALA A 85 -26.47 -2.25 2.77
C ALA A 85 -25.08 -2.70 3.22
N PHE A 86 -24.65 -3.88 2.77
CA PHE A 86 -23.33 -4.41 3.08
C PHE A 86 -22.20 -3.58 2.45
N LEU A 87 -22.32 -3.13 1.20
CA LEU A 87 -21.35 -2.21 0.59
C LEU A 87 -21.21 -0.90 1.37
N VAL A 88 -22.32 -0.34 1.84
CA VAL A 88 -22.33 0.88 2.67
C VAL A 88 -21.61 0.63 4.00
N GLU A 89 -21.86 -0.52 4.64
CA GLU A 89 -21.17 -0.95 5.87
C GLU A 89 -19.66 -1.08 5.65
N GLN A 90 -19.25 -1.79 4.58
CA GLN A 90 -17.84 -1.97 4.21
C GLN A 90 -17.14 -0.64 3.97
N GLY A 91 -17.75 0.24 3.18
CA GLY A 91 -17.19 1.55 2.87
C GLY A 91 -17.04 2.42 4.13
N SER A 92 -18.02 2.40 5.03
CA SER A 92 -17.96 3.14 6.30
C SER A 92 -16.87 2.58 7.21
N TYR A 93 -16.78 1.25 7.29
CA TYR A 93 -15.76 0.56 8.07
C TYR A 93 -14.34 0.91 7.59
N LEU A 94 -14.09 0.83 6.29
CA LEU A 94 -12.78 1.13 5.71
C LEU A 94 -12.38 2.59 5.97
N ARG A 95 -13.30 3.54 5.80
CA ARG A 95 -13.04 4.96 6.08
C ARG A 95 -12.71 5.22 7.54
N ASP A 96 -13.47 4.64 8.47
CA ASP A 96 -13.18 4.73 9.90
C ASP A 96 -11.80 4.15 10.22
N ARG A 97 -11.46 3.00 9.63
CA ARG A 97 -10.14 2.39 9.82
C ARG A 97 -9.00 3.24 9.26
N PHE A 98 -9.15 3.82 8.08
CA PHE A 98 -8.15 4.74 7.55
C PHE A 98 -7.97 5.97 8.43
N ASN A 99 -9.06 6.54 8.94
CA ASN A 99 -8.99 7.68 9.86
C ASN A 99 -8.24 7.38 11.17
N GLN A 100 -8.31 6.13 11.66
CA GLN A 100 -7.62 5.70 12.88
C GLN A 100 -6.16 5.29 12.68
N THR A 101 -5.84 4.77 11.50
CA THR A 101 -4.54 4.13 11.23
C THR A 101 -3.57 5.02 10.49
N LEU A 102 -4.05 6.00 9.72
CA LEU A 102 -3.19 6.89 8.95
C LEU A 102 -2.70 8.07 9.80
N PRO A 103 -1.52 8.63 9.47
CA PRO A 103 -1.03 9.83 10.13
C PRO A 103 -1.99 11.02 9.93
N HIS A 104 -2.33 11.72 11.01
CA HIS A 104 -3.16 12.94 10.94
C HIS A 104 -2.59 14.00 9.99
N ARG A 105 -1.25 14.13 9.93
CA ARG A 105 -0.58 15.04 8.99
C ARG A 105 -0.92 14.75 7.53
N TYR A 106 -1.07 13.49 7.16
CA TYR A 106 -1.44 13.08 5.81
C TYR A 106 -2.93 13.36 5.56
N MET A 107 -3.77 13.02 6.53
CA MET A 107 -5.21 13.30 6.47
C MET A 107 -5.51 14.80 6.27
N ALA A 108 -4.73 15.67 6.90
CA ALA A 108 -4.86 17.13 6.76
C ALA A 108 -4.41 17.68 5.39
N GLN A 109 -3.64 16.91 4.61
CA GLN A 109 -3.14 17.30 3.29
C GLN A 109 -4.07 16.85 2.15
N LEU A 110 -5.13 16.10 2.44
CA LEU A 110 -6.07 15.64 1.44
C LEU A 110 -6.89 16.84 0.91
N SER A 111 -6.84 17.07 -0.40
CA SER A 111 -7.67 18.09 -1.07
C SER A 111 -9.17 17.77 -0.95
N THR A 112 -9.52 16.48 -0.86
CA THR A 112 -10.89 16.01 -0.68
C THR A 112 -10.99 15.23 0.63
N PRO A 113 -11.94 15.54 1.53
CA PRO A 113 -12.11 14.78 2.76
C PRO A 113 -12.37 13.30 2.49
N LEU A 114 -11.77 12.40 3.29
CA LEU A 114 -11.92 10.93 3.15
C LEU A 114 -13.40 10.48 3.07
N MET A 115 -14.29 11.14 3.81
CA MET A 115 -15.72 10.83 3.82
C MET A 115 -16.40 11.06 2.46
N SER A 116 -15.87 11.99 1.67
CA SER A 116 -16.38 12.32 0.34
C SER A 116 -15.67 11.56 -0.78
N GLN A 117 -14.64 10.77 -0.47
CA GLN A 117 -13.90 10.00 -1.46
C GLN A 117 -14.49 8.61 -1.66
N ILE A 118 -14.36 8.08 -2.89
CA ILE A 118 -14.57 6.67 -3.17
C ILE A 118 -13.38 5.87 -2.67
N VAL A 119 -13.66 4.81 -1.89
CA VAL A 119 -12.63 3.99 -1.21
C VAL A 119 -11.54 3.47 -2.15
N PRO A 120 -11.85 2.93 -3.35
CA PRO A 120 -10.80 2.48 -4.27
C PRO A 120 -9.86 3.60 -4.71
N ALA A 121 -10.38 4.81 -4.98
CA ALA A 121 -9.54 5.93 -5.41
C ALA A 121 -8.65 6.43 -4.28
N PHE A 122 -9.19 6.49 -3.06
CA PHE A 122 -8.39 6.84 -1.88
C PHE A 122 -7.27 5.81 -1.63
N TRP A 123 -7.57 4.52 -1.80
CA TRP A 123 -6.58 3.46 -1.68
C TRP A 123 -5.47 3.59 -2.73
N GLN A 124 -5.81 3.87 -3.99
CA GLN A 124 -4.84 4.17 -5.05
C GLN A 124 -4.00 5.42 -4.75
N GLN A 125 -4.60 6.47 -4.19
CA GLN A 125 -3.88 7.67 -3.77
C GLN A 125 -2.85 7.37 -2.66
N LEU A 126 -3.20 6.53 -1.69
CA LEU A 126 -2.28 6.07 -0.65
C LEU A 126 -1.12 5.26 -1.23
N GLU A 127 -1.43 4.34 -2.13
CA GLU A 127 -0.41 3.56 -2.85
C GLU A 127 0.48 4.45 -3.71
N ALA A 128 -0.03 5.53 -4.30
CA ALA A 128 0.78 6.48 -5.03
C ALA A 128 1.68 7.34 -4.11
N ALA A 129 1.17 7.73 -2.94
CA ALA A 129 1.86 8.60 -1.99
C ALA A 129 2.95 7.88 -1.17
N PHE A 130 2.75 6.60 -0.87
CA PHE A 130 3.64 5.84 0.02
C PHE A 130 4.11 4.52 -0.58
N GLY A 131 3.41 4.00 -1.57
CA GLY A 131 3.82 2.82 -2.30
C GLY A 131 5.01 3.16 -3.16
N GLN A 132 6.18 2.77 -2.69
CA GLN A 132 7.40 2.85 -3.49
C GLN A 132 7.28 2.06 -4.81
N ASN A 133 6.26 1.21 -5.00
CA ASN A 133 6.10 0.26 -6.13
C ASN A 133 5.53 0.85 -7.44
N ASN A 134 5.44 2.16 -7.59
CA ASN A 134 5.12 2.77 -8.89
C ASN A 134 6.40 3.33 -9.56
N ALA A 135 6.33 3.61 -10.87
CA ALA A 135 7.45 4.18 -11.63
C ALA A 135 8.01 5.46 -10.99
N MET A 136 7.16 6.22 -10.29
CA MET A 136 7.55 7.41 -9.53
C MET A 136 8.49 7.05 -8.36
N GLY A 137 8.19 6.00 -7.60
CA GLY A 137 9.06 5.52 -6.52
C GLY A 137 10.42 5.02 -7.02
N MET A 138 10.48 4.44 -8.23
CA MET A 138 11.76 4.14 -8.88
C MET A 138 12.51 5.41 -9.32
N VAL A 139 11.81 6.44 -9.81
CA VAL A 139 12.40 7.75 -10.14
C VAL A 139 12.93 8.46 -8.90
N ASP A 140 12.18 8.47 -7.79
CA ASP A 140 12.60 9.05 -6.51
C ASP A 140 13.84 8.33 -5.96
N MET A 141 13.93 7.00 -6.09
CA MET A 141 15.13 6.24 -5.73
C MET A 141 16.32 6.55 -6.65
N ILE A 142 16.09 6.82 -7.93
CA ILE A 142 17.16 7.27 -8.85
C ILE A 142 17.65 8.66 -8.43
N GLN A 143 16.75 9.58 -8.11
CA GLN A 143 17.11 10.89 -7.57
C GLN A 143 17.82 10.79 -6.22
N GLU A 144 17.45 9.84 -5.36
CA GLU A 144 18.14 9.55 -4.10
C GLU A 144 19.57 9.05 -4.36
N ILE A 145 19.80 8.23 -5.39
CA ILE A 145 21.16 7.84 -5.82
C ILE A 145 21.95 9.07 -6.28
N GLU A 146 21.35 9.96 -7.07
CA GLU A 146 22.00 11.20 -7.53
C GLU A 146 22.36 12.13 -6.36
N ALA A 147 21.46 12.29 -5.39
CA ALA A 147 21.68 13.06 -4.17
C ALA A 147 22.80 12.47 -3.30
N VAL A 148 22.84 11.14 -3.14
CA VAL A 148 23.91 10.46 -2.41
C VAL A 148 25.26 10.59 -3.14
N LEU A 149 25.29 10.69 -4.47
CA LEU A 149 26.54 10.89 -5.21
C LEU A 149 27.13 12.29 -5.04
N VAL A 150 26.33 13.30 -4.70
CA VAL A 150 26.77 14.70 -4.55
C VAL A 150 26.79 15.18 -3.10
N MET A 151 26.44 14.32 -2.14
CA MET A 151 26.47 14.68 -0.72
C MET A 151 27.91 14.76 -0.20
N ASP A 152 28.15 15.66 0.76
CA ASP A 152 29.37 15.61 1.56
C ASP A 152 29.35 14.36 2.45
N PHE A 153 30.44 13.60 2.47
CA PHE A 153 30.57 12.40 3.29
C PHE A 153 31.88 12.42 4.08
N ALA A 154 31.81 11.96 5.34
CA ALA A 154 32.97 11.94 6.22
C ALA A 154 34.00 10.87 5.79
N ASN A 155 33.53 9.76 5.20
CA ASN A 155 34.38 8.73 4.63
C ASN A 155 33.67 7.97 3.50
N VAL A 156 34.49 7.37 2.63
CA VAL A 156 34.04 6.61 1.45
C VAL A 156 33.17 5.41 1.85
N THR A 157 33.40 4.78 3.01
CA THR A 157 32.61 3.64 3.48
C THR A 157 31.15 4.01 3.74
N GLU A 158 30.91 5.18 4.33
CA GLU A 158 29.55 5.70 4.57
C GLU A 158 28.80 5.90 3.25
N LEU A 159 29.45 6.51 2.26
CA LEU A 159 28.90 6.68 0.92
C LEU A 159 28.50 5.32 0.32
N PHE A 160 29.38 4.32 0.39
CA PHE A 160 29.10 2.98 -0.14
C PHE A 160 27.95 2.27 0.57
N GLN A 161 27.81 2.45 1.90
CA GLN A 161 26.70 1.87 2.65
C GLN A 161 25.36 2.48 2.21
N ARG A 162 25.30 3.81 2.08
CA ARG A 162 24.11 4.53 1.61
C ARG A 162 23.74 4.12 0.18
N LEU A 163 24.70 4.17 -0.74
CA LEU A 163 24.51 3.77 -2.14
C LEU A 163 24.05 2.30 -2.26
N ARG A 164 24.61 1.40 -1.46
CA ARG A 164 24.20 -0.01 -1.42
C ARG A 164 22.76 -0.16 -0.93
N GLY A 165 22.36 0.62 0.07
CA GLY A 165 20.99 0.64 0.60
C GLY A 165 19.97 1.03 -0.47
N VAL A 166 20.17 2.17 -1.14
CA VAL A 166 19.26 2.66 -2.17
C VAL A 166 19.21 1.72 -3.38
N ARG A 167 20.36 1.21 -3.84
CA ARG A 167 20.44 0.22 -4.92
C ARG A 167 19.68 -1.07 -4.58
N ASN A 168 19.80 -1.58 -3.36
CA ASN A 168 19.12 -2.81 -2.95
C ASN A 168 17.60 -2.61 -2.94
N ARG A 169 17.12 -1.44 -2.53
CA ARG A 169 15.71 -1.05 -2.62
C ARG A 169 15.27 -0.98 -4.09
N LEU A 170 15.98 -0.25 -4.94
CA LEU A 170 15.67 -0.14 -6.37
C LEU A 170 15.67 -1.49 -7.09
N ASN A 171 16.62 -2.37 -6.81
CA ASN A 171 16.68 -3.70 -7.42
C ASN A 171 15.60 -4.65 -6.92
N ARG A 172 15.20 -4.56 -5.65
CA ARG A 172 14.04 -5.31 -5.13
C ARG A 172 12.78 -4.90 -5.91
N GLN A 173 12.60 -3.60 -6.12
CA GLN A 173 11.45 -3.08 -6.85
C GLN A 173 11.49 -3.35 -8.34
N GLY A 174 12.65 -3.20 -8.98
CA GLY A 174 12.83 -3.59 -10.38
C GLY A 174 12.46 -5.06 -10.61
N GLN A 175 12.77 -5.93 -9.63
CA GLN A 175 12.40 -7.34 -9.71
C GLN A 175 10.90 -7.58 -9.49
N GLU A 176 10.26 -6.86 -8.57
CA GLU A 176 8.83 -6.98 -8.27
C GLU A 176 7.94 -6.38 -9.38
N VAL A 177 8.35 -5.24 -9.95
CA VAL A 177 7.56 -4.45 -10.91
C VAL A 177 7.90 -4.79 -12.36
N LEU A 178 9.19 -4.93 -12.68
CA LEU A 178 9.67 -5.10 -14.05
C LEU A 178 10.29 -6.48 -14.32
N ARG A 179 10.44 -7.32 -13.27
CA ARG A 179 11.20 -8.59 -13.32
C ARG A 179 12.64 -8.44 -13.81
N VAL A 180 13.26 -7.29 -13.54
CA VAL A 180 14.62 -6.95 -13.99
C VAL A 180 15.47 -6.43 -12.83
N HIS A 181 16.75 -6.84 -12.80
CA HIS A 181 17.76 -6.20 -11.97
C HIS A 181 18.31 -4.95 -12.67
N LEU A 182 17.92 -3.77 -12.17
CA LEU A 182 18.21 -2.49 -12.82
C LEU A 182 19.67 -2.04 -12.65
N LEU A 183 20.29 -2.32 -11.50
CA LEU A 183 21.66 -1.86 -11.19
C LEU A 183 22.56 -2.99 -10.67
N PRO A 184 23.37 -3.60 -11.56
CA PRO A 184 24.46 -4.49 -11.17
C PRO A 184 25.48 -3.79 -10.27
N SER A 185 26.09 -4.53 -9.33
CA SER A 185 27.13 -4.03 -8.43
C SER A 185 28.35 -3.42 -9.15
N LYS A 186 28.64 -3.85 -10.40
CA LYS A 186 29.75 -3.35 -11.21
C LYS A 186 29.53 -1.92 -11.76
N LEU A 187 28.29 -1.49 -11.99
CA LEU A 187 27.96 -0.17 -12.54
C LEU A 187 28.17 0.97 -11.52
N MET A 188 28.04 0.67 -10.22
CA MET A 188 28.31 1.63 -9.13
C MET A 188 29.79 2.02 -9.03
N ILE A 189 30.68 1.14 -9.49
CA ILE A 189 32.14 1.37 -9.48
C ILE A 189 32.56 2.29 -10.64
N GLY A 190 31.84 2.24 -11.78
CA GLY A 190 32.16 3.04 -12.96
C GLY A 190 31.88 4.55 -12.80
N LYS A 191 30.71 4.92 -12.25
CA LYS A 191 30.40 6.34 -11.95
C LYS A 191 31.27 6.91 -10.82
N TYR A 192 31.70 6.06 -9.88
CA TYR A 192 32.62 6.43 -8.80
C TYR A 192 34.00 6.84 -9.33
N TRP A 193 34.54 6.13 -10.33
CA TRP A 193 35.82 6.49 -10.95
C TRP A 193 35.76 7.88 -11.60
N LEU A 194 34.65 8.18 -12.29
CA LEU A 194 34.41 9.51 -12.88
C LEU A 194 34.24 10.61 -11.81
N CYS A 195 33.49 10.34 -10.74
CA CYS A 195 33.19 11.33 -9.72
C CYS A 195 34.44 11.67 -8.88
N CYS A 196 35.22 10.67 -8.46
CA CYS A 196 36.51 10.88 -7.79
C CYS A 196 37.55 11.56 -8.70
N GLN A 197 37.57 11.27 -10.01
CA GLN A 197 38.43 12.01 -10.95
C GLN A 197 38.02 13.49 -11.09
N VAL A 198 36.73 13.81 -11.01
CA VAL A 198 36.26 15.21 -11.14
C VAL A 198 36.42 16.00 -9.83
N THR A 199 36.32 15.36 -8.66
CA THR A 199 36.54 16.04 -7.37
C THR A 199 38.00 16.11 -6.92
N TYR A 200 38.85 15.17 -7.33
CA TYR A 200 40.25 15.12 -6.91
C TYR A 200 41.26 15.26 -8.07
N GLY A 201 40.83 15.26 -9.33
CA GLY A 201 41.70 15.41 -10.51
C GLY A 201 42.03 16.86 -10.89
N GLY A 202 41.93 17.79 -9.94
CA GLY A 202 42.39 19.18 -10.08
C GLY A 202 43.79 19.43 -9.49
N GLN A 203 44.49 18.42 -8.99
CA GLN A 203 45.88 18.53 -8.51
C GLN A 203 46.68 17.25 -8.81
N ALA A 204 47.25 17.22 -10.03
CA ALA A 204 48.59 16.72 -10.38
C ALA A 204 48.66 16.50 -11.89
#